data_AF-A0A969P8G4-F1
#
_entry.id   AF-A0A969P8G4-F1
#
_cell.length_a   1.000
_cell.length_b   1.000
_cell.length_c   1.000
_cell.angle_alpha   90.00
_cell.angle_beta   90.00
_cell.angle_gamma   90.00
#
_symmetry.space_group_name_H-M   'P 1'
#
loop_
_entity.id
_entity.type
_entity.pdbx_description
1 polymer ?
#
loop_
_entity_poly.entity_id
_entity_poly.type
_entity_poly.pdbx_seq_one_letter_code
_entity_poly.pdbx_strand_id
1 'polypeptide(L)'
;MTSAIRHLPDEPESEQPSLKQLLTQLQQVIESDADLSDADKADLLEQVQGLATAQQTEEPAQKEGLVRKAKKMFEATLKGLPDTAKIVEACSKLLPMILKTLGFRLRTAN
;
A
#
# COMPACT_ATOMS: atom_id res chain seq x y z
N MET A 1 -5.42 5.02 -13.59
CA MET A 1 -6.61 4.94 -12.70
C MET A 1 -6.70 3.51 -12.18
N THR A 2 -6.52 3.29 -10.89
CA THR A 2 -6.40 1.94 -10.29
C THR A 2 -7.79 1.37 -10.02
N SER A 3 -8.23 0.44 -10.86
CA SER A 3 -9.60 -0.10 -10.86
C SER A 3 -9.98 -0.78 -9.54
N ALA A 4 -9.07 -1.55 -8.94
CA ALA A 4 -9.34 -2.32 -7.73
C ALA A 4 -9.75 -1.46 -6.52
N ILE A 5 -9.12 -0.28 -6.34
CA ILE A 5 -9.45 0.63 -5.22
C ILE A 5 -10.89 1.14 -5.33
N ARG A 6 -11.42 1.33 -6.55
CA ARG A 6 -12.79 1.85 -6.77
C ARG A 6 -13.86 0.85 -6.33
N HIS A 7 -13.56 -0.44 -6.32
CA HIS A 7 -14.47 -1.51 -5.92
C HIS A 7 -14.46 -1.81 -4.42
N LEU A 8 -13.60 -1.14 -3.65
CA LEU A 8 -13.59 -1.28 -2.20
C LEU A 8 -14.79 -0.55 -1.58
N PRO A 9 -15.42 -1.13 -0.55
CA PRO A 9 -16.47 -0.44 0.21
C PRO A 9 -15.89 0.84 0.80
N ASP A 10 -16.67 1.92 0.72
CA ASP A 10 -16.29 3.21 1.31
C ASP A 10 -16.47 3.22 2.83
N GLU A 11 -17.20 2.23 3.38
CA GLU A 11 -17.76 2.27 4.72
C GLU A 11 -16.70 2.53 5.81
N PRO A 12 -16.73 3.71 6.44
CA PRO A 12 -16.01 3.95 7.68
C PRO A 12 -16.86 3.35 8.80
N GLU A 13 -16.59 2.10 9.18
CA GLU A 13 -17.26 1.46 10.31
C GLU A 13 -16.86 2.11 11.66
N SER A 14 -15.89 3.03 11.67
CA SER A 14 -15.41 3.80 12.83
C SER A 14 -14.58 5.02 12.40
N GLU A 15 -14.14 5.85 13.35
CA GLU A 15 -13.25 7.02 13.18
C GLU A 15 -11.88 6.73 12.50
N GLN A 16 -11.65 5.51 12.01
CA GLN A 16 -10.44 5.13 11.29
C GLN A 16 -10.66 5.17 9.77
N PRO A 17 -9.68 5.65 9.00
CA PRO A 17 -9.78 5.70 7.54
C PRO A 17 -9.96 4.29 6.95
N SER A 18 -10.96 4.13 6.09
CA SER A 18 -11.23 2.89 5.35
C SER A 18 -10.01 2.48 4.50
N LEU A 19 -9.86 1.19 4.18
CA LEU A 19 -8.73 0.72 3.36
C LEU A 19 -8.64 1.50 2.04
N LYS A 20 -9.79 1.77 1.42
CA LYS A 20 -9.90 2.60 0.22
C LYS A 20 -9.25 3.97 0.38
N GLN A 21 -9.58 4.69 1.45
CA GLN A 21 -9.01 6.01 1.76
C GLN A 21 -7.49 5.93 1.94
N LEU A 22 -7.01 4.90 2.63
CA LEU A 22 -5.57 4.70 2.84
C LEU A 22 -4.83 4.39 1.53
N LEU A 23 -5.39 3.52 0.69
CA LEU A 23 -4.80 3.15 -0.61
C LEU A 23 -4.85 4.31 -1.60
N THR A 24 -5.92 5.11 -1.61
CA THR A 24 -6.02 6.32 -2.43
C THR A 24 -4.97 7.35 -2.01
N GLN A 25 -4.80 7.60 -0.72
CA GLN A 25 -3.75 8.50 -0.22
C GLN A 25 -2.36 8.01 -0.63
N LEU A 26 -2.08 6.71 -0.45
CA LEU A 26 -0.79 6.13 -0.83
C LEU A 26 -0.54 6.26 -2.34
N GLN A 27 -1.54 5.98 -3.17
CA GLN A 27 -1.50 6.20 -4.61
C GLN A 27 -1.15 7.65 -4.97
N GLN A 28 -1.84 8.62 -4.37
CA GLN A 28 -1.61 10.03 -4.66
C GLN A 28 -0.20 10.48 -4.29
N VAL A 29 0.33 9.97 -3.16
CA VAL A 29 1.72 10.23 -2.78
C VAL A 29 2.67 9.64 -3.82
N ILE A 30 2.50 8.38 -4.23
CA ILE A 30 3.35 7.74 -5.25
C ILE A 30 3.34 8.56 -6.56
N GLU A 31 2.15 8.97 -7.03
CA GLU A 31 2.03 9.73 -8.28
C GLU A 31 2.70 11.11 -8.18
N SER A 32 2.58 11.76 -7.02
CA SER A 32 3.06 13.13 -6.77
C SER A 32 4.51 13.21 -6.27
N ASP A 33 5.12 12.08 -5.89
CA ASP A 33 6.46 12.04 -5.36
C ASP A 33 7.48 12.33 -6.48
N ALA A 34 8.41 13.24 -6.23
CA ALA A 34 9.41 13.66 -7.22
C ALA A 34 10.69 12.82 -7.14
N ASP A 35 10.90 12.10 -6.04
CA ASP A 35 12.06 11.24 -5.82
C ASP A 35 11.87 9.86 -6.49
N LEU A 36 10.62 9.48 -6.81
CA LEU A 36 10.30 8.26 -7.55
C LEU A 36 10.46 8.41 -9.07
N SER A 37 11.13 7.44 -9.70
CA SER A 37 11.14 7.29 -11.16
C SER A 37 9.77 6.82 -11.69
N ASP A 38 9.45 7.10 -12.96
CA ASP A 38 8.21 6.60 -13.57
C ASP A 38 8.05 5.08 -13.48
N ALA A 39 9.17 4.34 -13.55
CA ALA A 39 9.19 2.90 -13.38
C ALA A 39 8.81 2.49 -11.94
N ASP A 40 9.44 3.10 -10.94
CA ASP A 40 9.13 2.85 -9.53
C ASP A 40 7.68 3.23 -9.21
N LYS A 41 7.18 4.35 -9.75
CA LYS A 41 5.78 4.75 -9.60
C LYS A 41 4.85 3.69 -10.13
N ALA A 42 5.09 3.19 -11.33
CA ALA A 42 4.28 2.14 -11.93
C ALA A 42 4.29 0.85 -11.10
N ASP A 43 5.47 0.41 -10.64
CA ASP A 43 5.63 -0.79 -9.81
C ASP A 43 4.91 -0.66 -8.46
N LEU A 44 5.07 0.49 -7.80
CA LEU A 44 4.39 0.77 -6.53
C LEU A 44 2.88 0.88 -6.70
N LEU A 45 2.38 1.51 -7.77
CA LEU A 45 0.95 1.59 -8.06
C LEU A 45 0.34 0.21 -8.35
N GLU A 46 1.10 -0.70 -8.98
CA GLU A 46 0.70 -2.11 -9.10
C GLU A 46 0.56 -2.75 -7.72
N GLN A 47 1.50 -2.48 -6.80
CA GLN A 47 1.44 -3.03 -5.46
C GLN A 47 0.26 -2.49 -4.65
N VAL A 48 -0.06 -1.20 -4.74
CA VAL A 48 -1.27 -0.61 -4.13
C VAL A 48 -2.52 -1.33 -4.65
N GLN A 49 -2.54 -1.66 -5.94
CA GLN A 49 -3.62 -2.42 -6.57
C GLN A 49 -3.70 -3.86 -6.02
N GLY A 50 -2.56 -4.52 -5.85
CA GLY A 50 -2.48 -5.85 -5.23
C GLY A 50 -2.99 -5.86 -3.78
N LEU A 51 -2.75 -4.80 -3.01
CA LEU A 51 -3.29 -4.65 -1.65
C LEU A 51 -4.80 -4.48 -1.64
N ALA A 52 -5.37 -3.75 -2.61
CA ALA A 52 -6.83 -3.66 -2.78
C ALA A 52 -7.42 -5.04 -3.10
N THR A 53 -6.82 -5.76 -4.05
CA THR A 53 -7.23 -7.12 -4.42
C THR A 53 -7.16 -8.06 -3.22
N ALA A 54 -6.10 -7.95 -2.40
CA ALA A 54 -5.94 -8.76 -1.20
C ALA A 54 -7.12 -8.60 -0.21
N GLN A 55 -7.76 -7.42 -0.14
CA GLN A 55 -8.97 -7.27 0.68
C GLN A 55 -10.15 -8.08 0.16
N GLN A 56 -10.27 -8.21 -1.16
CA GLN A 56 -11.35 -8.92 -1.84
C GLN A 56 -11.06 -10.42 -2.02
N THR A 57 -9.81 -10.84 -1.85
CA THR A 57 -9.38 -12.23 -1.92
C THR A 57 -9.78 -13.00 -0.66
N GLU A 58 -10.63 -14.02 -0.82
CA GLU A 58 -11.03 -14.94 0.25
C GLU A 58 -9.94 -15.96 0.60
N GLU A 59 -9.10 -16.34 -0.38
CA GLU A 59 -8.03 -17.31 -0.17
C GLU A 59 -6.86 -16.72 0.63
N PRO A 60 -6.55 -17.22 1.84
CA PRO A 60 -5.54 -16.61 2.71
C PRO A 60 -4.12 -16.70 2.14
N ALA A 61 -3.79 -17.77 1.40
CA ALA A 61 -2.47 -17.94 0.80
C ALA A 61 -2.22 -16.92 -0.32
N GLN A 62 -3.18 -16.76 -1.24
CA GLN A 62 -3.13 -15.71 -2.26
C GLN A 62 -3.11 -14.30 -1.65
N LYS A 63 -3.93 -14.05 -0.61
CA LYS A 63 -3.94 -12.77 0.12
C LYS A 63 -2.57 -12.45 0.73
N GLU A 64 -1.96 -13.41 1.42
CA GLU A 64 -0.61 -13.26 1.99
C GLU A 64 0.44 -13.04 0.89
N GLY A 65 0.33 -13.74 -0.23
CA GLY A 65 1.20 -13.56 -1.39
C GLY A 65 1.17 -12.13 -1.95
N LEU A 66 -0.03 -11.59 -2.15
CA LEU A 66 -0.24 -10.20 -2.61
C LEU A 66 0.36 -9.18 -1.64
N VAL A 67 0.05 -9.33 -0.35
CA VAL A 67 0.55 -8.43 0.71
C VAL A 67 2.07 -8.50 0.82
N ARG A 68 2.66 -9.70 0.77
CA ARG A 68 4.10 -9.91 0.85
C ARG A 68 4.82 -9.34 -0.38
N LYS A 69 4.26 -9.52 -1.59
CA LYS A 69 4.79 -8.92 -2.82
C LYS A 69 4.81 -7.41 -2.69
N ALA A 70 3.68 -6.82 -2.29
CA ALA A 70 3.56 -5.39 -2.10
C ALA A 70 4.61 -4.86 -1.11
N LYS A 71 4.70 -5.46 0.08
CA LYS A 71 5.65 -5.05 1.13
C LYS A 71 7.09 -5.11 0.62
N LYS A 72 7.49 -6.19 -0.05
CA LYS A 72 8.85 -6.34 -0.60
C LYS A 72 9.19 -5.24 -1.60
N MET A 73 8.26 -4.88 -2.47
CA MET A 73 8.50 -3.81 -3.45
C MET A 73 8.66 -2.47 -2.75
N PHE A 74 7.75 -2.12 -1.84
CA PHE A 74 7.88 -0.90 -1.04
C PHE A 74 9.24 -0.89 -0.32
N GLU A 75 9.61 -1.96 0.39
CA GLU A 75 10.91 -2.03 1.06
C GLU A 75 12.11 -1.89 0.10
N ALA A 76 12.03 -2.45 -1.11
CA ALA A 76 13.09 -2.35 -2.11
C ALA A 76 13.22 -0.93 -2.66
N THR A 77 12.10 -0.30 -3.04
CA THR A 77 12.07 1.07 -3.56
C THR A 77 12.49 2.06 -2.47
N LEU A 78 11.92 1.96 -1.26
CA LEU A 78 12.23 2.87 -0.17
C LEU A 78 13.70 2.82 0.27
N LYS A 79 14.38 1.66 0.17
CA LYS A 79 15.82 1.54 0.42
C LYS A 79 16.69 2.32 -0.55
N GLY A 80 16.19 2.58 -1.76
CA GLY A 80 16.90 3.35 -2.78
C GLY A 80 16.69 4.86 -2.67
N LEU A 81 15.81 5.31 -1.77
CA LEU A 81 15.39 6.70 -1.64
C LEU A 81 15.95 7.34 -0.37
N PRO A 82 16.10 8.68 -0.35
CA PRO A 82 16.44 9.38 0.88
C PRO A 82 15.31 9.28 1.90
N ASP A 83 15.63 9.20 3.18
CA ASP A 83 14.64 9.15 4.27
C ASP A 83 13.70 10.37 4.30
N THR A 84 14.12 11.48 3.67
CA THR A 84 13.34 12.71 3.50
C THR A 84 12.32 12.65 2.37
N ALA A 85 12.32 11.60 1.54
CA ALA A 85 11.35 11.45 0.46
C ALA A 85 9.94 11.32 1.03
N LYS A 86 8.96 11.99 0.39
CA LYS A 86 7.58 12.02 0.88
C LYS A 86 6.98 10.62 0.92
N ILE A 87 7.33 9.79 -0.05
CA ILE A 87 6.89 8.39 -0.11
C ILE A 87 7.41 7.57 1.08
N VAL A 88 8.62 7.81 1.58
CA VAL A 88 9.17 7.10 2.76
C VAL A 88 8.35 7.44 4.00
N GLU A 89 8.07 8.72 4.22
CA GLU A 89 7.24 9.17 5.33
C GLU A 89 5.80 8.61 5.23
N ALA A 90 5.21 8.71 4.03
CA ALA A 90 3.85 8.24 3.78
C ALA A 90 3.74 6.73 3.95
N CYS A 91 4.67 5.95 3.41
CA CYS A 91 4.70 4.50 3.58
C CYS A 91 4.83 4.11 5.06
N SER A 92 5.65 4.83 5.83
CA SER A 92 5.83 4.57 7.26
C SER A 92 4.55 4.78 8.08
N LYS A 93 3.65 5.66 7.62
CA LYS A 93 2.36 5.95 8.25
C LYS A 93 1.21 5.08 7.69
N LEU A 94 1.11 5.00 6.36
CA LEU A 94 0.00 4.39 5.64
C LEU A 94 0.12 2.86 5.54
N LEU A 95 1.31 2.30 5.25
CA LEU A 95 1.49 0.85 5.13
C LEU A 95 1.07 0.08 6.40
N PRO A 96 1.49 0.46 7.62
CA PRO A 96 1.05 -0.26 8.81
C PRO A 96 -0.46 -0.15 9.04
N MET A 97 -1.10 0.96 8.68
CA MET A 97 -2.57 1.09 8.73
C MET A 97 -3.25 0.16 7.73
N ILE A 98 -2.80 0.15 6.47
CA ILE A 98 -3.31 -0.71 5.40
C ILE A 98 -3.20 -2.18 5.81
N LEU A 99 -2.03 -2.60 6.26
CA LEU A 99 -1.76 -3.97 6.67
C LEU A 99 -2.63 -4.37 7.86
N LYS A 100 -2.78 -3.49 8.85
CA LYS A 100 -3.68 -3.71 10.00
C LYS A 100 -5.12 -3.94 9.53
N THR A 101 -5.63 -3.13 8.60
CA THR A 101 -6.97 -3.30 8.03
C THR A 101 -7.12 -4.61 7.27
N LEU A 102 -6.05 -5.08 6.61
CA LEU A 102 -6.02 -6.37 5.93
C LEU A 102 -5.84 -7.58 6.87
N GLY A 103 -5.57 -7.35 8.16
CA GLY A 103 -5.28 -8.39 9.16
C GLY A 103 -3.82 -8.85 9.19
N PHE A 104 -2.91 -8.15 8.51
CA PHE A 104 -1.48 -8.44 8.51
C PHE A 104 -0.75 -7.53 9.50
N ARG A 105 0.15 -8.12 10.30
CA ARG A 105 1.10 -7.37 11.12
C ARG A 105 2.38 -7.16 10.28
N LEU A 106 2.89 -5.93 10.28
CA LEU A 106 4.28 -5.67 9.89
C LEU A 106 5.17 -6.38 10.91
N ARG A 107 5.55 -7.63 10.63
CA ARG A 107 6.54 -8.34 11.45
C ARG A 107 7.86 -7.60 11.23
N THR A 108 8.16 -6.64 12.08
CA THR A 108 9.51 -6.12 12.26
C THR A 108 10.36 -7.31 12.67
N ALA A 109 11.27 -7.73 11.80
CA ALA A 109 12.26 -8.72 12.15
C ALA A 109 13.06 -8.17 13.34
N ASN A 110 13.06 -8.92 14.43
CA ASN A 110 13.92 -8.72 15.59
C ASN A 110 15.03 -9.77 15.54
#